data_AF-A0A7C6IE61-F1
#
_entry.id   AF-A0A7C6IE61-F1
#
_cell.length_a   1.000
_cell.length_b   1.000
_cell.length_c   1.000
_cell.angle_alpha   90.00
_cell.angle_beta   90.00
_cell.angle_gamma   90.00
#
_symmetry.space_group_name_H-M   'P 1'
#
loop_
_entity.id
_entity.type
_entity.pdbx_description
1 polymer ?
#
loop_
_entity_poly.entity_id
_entity_poly.type
_entity_poly.pdbx_seq_one_letter_code
_entity_poly.pdbx_strand_id
1 'polypeptide(L)'
;MTTTEPNRWTDRRSDAVSARKEAYEQLRRASTWRLLAATKAPAVLAILQATFPAGDRRLPRSELIARVGAHLPLLHDDGAEEPDAAEETEGEPRPGRSAAEYVDGWVREGYLTRRDDPQRTETTFEPSPATIDAIQFIASLEEHRPTTTESRLTLVVQQFERLAQETETD
;
A
#
# COMPACT_ATOMS: atom_id res chain seq x y z
N MET A 1 -44.45 -37.58 5.01
CA MET A 1 -43.93 -36.29 4.55
C MET A 1 -43.04 -35.73 5.66
N THR A 2 -41.74 -35.96 5.59
CA THR A 2 -40.76 -35.43 6.55
C THR A 2 -40.40 -34.02 6.12
N THR A 3 -40.96 -33.02 6.80
CA THR A 3 -40.54 -31.62 6.68
C THR A 3 -39.13 -31.51 7.23
N THR A 4 -38.13 -31.43 6.36
CA THR A 4 -36.76 -31.08 6.72
C THR A 4 -36.77 -29.66 7.27
N GLU A 5 -36.62 -29.51 8.59
CA GLU A 5 -36.41 -28.20 9.20
C GLU A 5 -35.13 -27.57 8.61
N PRO A 6 -35.20 -26.33 8.10
CA PRO A 6 -34.02 -25.64 7.60
C PRO A 6 -33.06 -25.38 8.77
N ASN A 7 -31.80 -25.76 8.58
CA ASN A 7 -30.74 -25.64 9.57
C ASN A 7 -30.42 -24.16 9.86
N ARG A 8 -31.14 -23.56 10.82
CA ARG A 8 -31.01 -22.15 11.23
C ARG A 8 -29.59 -21.73 11.64
N TRP A 9 -28.72 -22.67 12.01
CA TRP A 9 -27.35 -22.39 12.43
C TRP A 9 -26.40 -22.20 11.24
N THR A 10 -26.58 -22.94 10.15
CA THR A 10 -25.81 -22.71 8.91
C THR A 10 -26.24 -21.42 8.22
N ASP A 11 -27.53 -21.09 8.28
CA ASP A 11 -28.10 -19.89 7.68
C ASP A 11 -27.52 -18.61 8.31
N ARG A 12 -27.57 -18.50 9.64
CA ARG A 12 -27.00 -17.34 10.37
C ARG A 12 -25.49 -17.18 10.18
N ARG A 13 -24.74 -18.28 10.03
CA ARG A 13 -23.29 -18.23 9.76
C ARG A 13 -23.00 -17.80 8.33
N SER A 14 -23.77 -18.29 7.36
CA SER A 14 -23.71 -17.87 5.96
C SER A 14 -24.02 -16.38 5.81
N ASP A 15 -25.02 -15.89 6.56
CA ASP A 15 -25.37 -14.46 6.62
C ASP A 15 -24.21 -13.63 7.20
N ALA A 16 -23.59 -14.09 8.28
CA ALA A 16 -22.45 -13.40 8.89
C ALA A 16 -21.23 -13.35 7.96
N VAL A 17 -20.95 -14.42 7.21
CA VAL A 17 -19.87 -14.46 6.21
C VAL A 17 -20.18 -13.55 5.03
N SER A 18 -21.43 -13.56 4.55
CA SER A 18 -21.90 -12.68 3.46
C SER A 18 -21.82 -11.21 3.84
N ALA A 19 -22.29 -10.84 5.04
CA ALA A 19 -22.18 -9.49 5.58
C ALA A 19 -20.71 -9.06 5.74
N ARG A 20 -19.84 -9.96 6.18
CA ARG A 20 -18.39 -9.69 6.26
C ARG A 20 -17.79 -9.44 4.88
N LYS A 21 -18.12 -10.28 3.89
CA LYS A 21 -17.69 -10.07 2.51
C LYS A 21 -18.13 -8.71 2.01
N GLU A 22 -19.39 -8.33 2.22
CA GLU A 22 -19.90 -7.03 1.79
C GLU A 22 -19.14 -5.87 2.46
N ALA A 23 -18.87 -5.96 3.76
CA ALA A 23 -18.03 -4.99 4.45
C ALA A 23 -16.62 -4.89 3.83
N TYR A 24 -16.01 -6.02 3.44
CA TYR A 24 -14.71 -6.01 2.77
C TYR A 24 -14.77 -5.43 1.35
N GLU A 25 -15.85 -5.65 0.61
CA GLU A 25 -16.06 -5.00 -0.69
C GLU A 25 -16.20 -3.48 -0.54
N GLN A 26 -16.77 -3.00 0.56
CA GLN A 26 -16.79 -1.56 0.87
C GLN A 26 -15.37 -1.05 1.19
N LEU A 27 -14.61 -1.77 2.02
CA LEU A 27 -13.21 -1.42 2.32
C LEU A 27 -12.31 -1.46 1.08
N ARG A 28 -12.53 -2.39 0.15
CA ARG A 28 -11.78 -2.49 -1.11
C ARG A 28 -11.92 -1.23 -1.98
N ARG A 29 -13.01 -0.48 -1.84
CA ARG A 29 -13.21 0.81 -2.53
C ARG A 29 -12.45 1.96 -1.86
N ALA A 30 -12.05 1.82 -0.60
CA ALA A 30 -11.29 2.84 0.11
C ALA A 30 -9.91 3.04 -0.52
N SER A 31 -9.41 4.28 -0.47
CA SER A 31 -8.14 4.65 -1.09
C SER A 31 -6.96 3.86 -0.52
N THR A 32 -6.99 3.47 0.75
CA THR A 32 -5.90 2.69 1.39
C THR A 32 -5.72 1.34 0.70
N TRP A 33 -6.79 0.57 0.50
CA TRP A 33 -6.71 -0.74 -0.14
C TRP A 33 -6.37 -0.58 -1.62
N ARG A 34 -7.00 0.39 -2.31
CA ARG A 34 -6.66 0.67 -3.72
C ARG A 34 -5.18 1.03 -3.90
N LEU A 35 -4.63 1.86 -3.02
CA LEU A 35 -3.22 2.24 -3.02
C LEU A 35 -2.33 1.01 -2.81
N LEU A 36 -2.58 0.21 -1.77
CA LEU A 36 -1.78 -0.97 -1.46
C LEU A 36 -1.87 -2.07 -2.52
N ALA A 37 -2.97 -2.14 -3.27
CA ALA A 37 -3.18 -3.10 -4.35
C ALA A 37 -2.73 -2.60 -5.74
N ALA A 38 -2.33 -1.33 -5.87
CA ALA A 38 -1.91 -0.77 -7.14
C ALA A 38 -0.56 -1.37 -7.59
N THR A 39 -0.38 -1.60 -8.90
CA THR A 39 0.87 -2.13 -9.44
C THR A 39 2.08 -1.26 -9.07
N LYS A 40 1.92 0.07 -9.14
CA LYS A 40 2.97 1.05 -8.81
C LYS A 40 2.99 1.43 -7.32
N ALA A 41 2.33 0.67 -6.44
CA ALA A 41 2.24 1.01 -5.02
C ALA A 41 3.60 1.25 -4.35
N PRO A 42 4.65 0.41 -4.55
CA PRO A 42 5.94 0.63 -3.91
C PRO A 42 6.58 1.96 -4.30
N ALA A 43 6.60 2.29 -5.59
CA ALA A 43 7.13 3.56 -6.09
C ALA A 43 6.32 4.75 -5.57
N VAL A 44 5.00 4.70 -5.63
CA VAL A 44 4.12 5.77 -5.15
C VAL A 44 4.33 6.02 -3.64
N LEU A 45 4.33 4.97 -2.83
CA LEU A 45 4.52 5.08 -1.38
C LEU A 45 5.90 5.63 -1.02
N ALA A 46 6.96 5.13 -1.66
CA ALA A 46 8.32 5.62 -1.44
C ALA A 46 8.46 7.12 -1.78
N ILE A 47 7.88 7.54 -2.91
CA ILE A 47 7.91 8.96 -3.33
C ILE A 47 7.12 9.82 -2.35
N LEU A 48 5.91 9.41 -1.97
CA LEU A 48 5.09 10.17 -1.03
C LEU A 48 5.77 10.30 0.35
N GLN A 49 6.39 9.23 0.84
CA GLN A 49 7.14 9.26 2.10
C GLN A 49 8.39 10.15 2.03
N ALA A 50 9.13 10.12 0.92
CA ALA A 50 10.30 10.98 0.70
C ALA A 50 9.91 12.46 0.52
N THR A 51 8.75 12.71 -0.10
CA THR A 51 8.25 14.06 -0.38
C THR A 51 7.71 14.75 0.86
N PHE A 52 7.09 13.99 1.79
CA PHE A 52 6.49 14.49 3.03
C PHE A 52 7.18 13.90 4.28
N PRO A 53 8.45 14.26 4.55
CA PRO A 53 9.13 13.82 5.76
C PRO A 53 8.49 14.42 7.02
N ALA A 54 8.70 13.76 8.15
CA ALA A 54 8.13 14.16 9.44
C ALA A 54 8.47 15.62 9.77
N GLY A 55 7.46 16.50 9.70
CA GLY A 55 7.60 17.94 9.95
C GLY A 55 6.91 18.80 8.88
N ASP A 56 7.00 18.40 7.61
CA ASP A 56 6.40 19.13 6.49
C ASP A 56 5.04 18.55 6.13
N ARG A 57 4.06 18.75 7.02
CA ARG A 57 2.70 18.22 6.83
C ARG A 57 2.02 18.77 5.58
N ARG A 58 2.43 19.92 5.04
CA ARG A 58 1.77 20.60 3.92
C ARG A 58 2.77 21.25 2.98
N LEU A 59 2.64 20.96 1.69
CA LEU A 59 3.50 21.52 0.65
C LEU A 59 2.69 22.34 -0.37
N PRO A 60 3.18 23.51 -0.80
CA PRO A 60 2.64 24.19 -1.98
C PRO A 60 2.74 23.30 -3.23
N ARG A 61 1.85 23.51 -4.21
CA ARG A 61 1.80 22.68 -5.43
C ARG A 61 3.12 22.66 -6.19
N SER A 62 3.75 23.82 -6.35
CA SER A 62 5.02 24.01 -7.05
C SER A 62 6.15 23.16 -6.45
N GLU A 63 6.30 23.21 -5.12
CA GLU A 63 7.28 22.43 -4.37
C GLU A 63 6.98 20.93 -4.42
N LEU A 64 5.70 20.55 -4.28
CA LEU A 64 5.27 19.16 -4.42
C LEU A 64 5.64 18.59 -5.80
N ILE A 65 5.31 19.31 -6.88
CA ILE A 65 5.63 18.88 -8.24
C ILE A 65 7.15 18.76 -8.44
N ALA A 66 7.92 19.72 -7.93
CA ALA A 66 9.38 19.67 -8.03
C ALA A 66 9.97 18.43 -7.32
N ARG A 67 9.50 18.13 -6.11
CA ARG A 67 9.94 16.95 -5.34
C ARG A 67 9.54 15.64 -6.00
N VAL A 68 8.30 15.52 -6.45
CA VAL A 68 7.84 14.34 -7.20
C VAL A 68 8.63 14.19 -8.51
N GLY A 69 8.92 15.30 -9.18
CA GLY A 69 9.74 15.34 -10.40
C GLY A 69 11.12 14.74 -10.23
N ALA A 70 11.76 14.93 -9.07
CA ALA A 70 13.06 14.34 -8.76
C ALA A 70 13.05 12.80 -8.70
N HIS A 71 11.86 12.21 -8.50
CA HIS A 71 11.68 10.75 -8.41
C HIS A 71 10.84 10.17 -9.54
N LEU A 72 10.50 10.98 -10.54
CA LEU A 72 9.68 10.60 -11.67
C LEU A 72 10.18 9.36 -12.43
N PRO A 73 11.50 9.09 -12.57
CA PRO A 73 11.98 7.85 -13.19
C PRO A 73 11.45 6.57 -12.53
N LEU A 74 11.28 6.55 -11.20
CA LEU A 74 10.76 5.37 -10.47
C LEU A 74 9.32 5.01 -10.85
N LEU A 75 8.54 5.97 -11.37
CA LEU A 75 7.18 5.74 -11.84
C LEU A 75 7.12 5.24 -13.29
N HIS A 76 8.24 5.38 -14.02
CA HIS A 76 8.38 4.98 -15.42
C HIS A 76 9.08 3.61 -15.59
N ASP A 77 9.95 3.23 -14.64
CA ASP A 77 10.84 2.06 -14.77
C ASP A 77 10.12 0.69 -14.60
N ASP A 78 8.89 0.66 -14.08
CA ASP A 78 8.18 -0.58 -13.70
C ASP A 78 7.50 -1.33 -14.87
N GLY A 79 7.93 -1.14 -16.12
CA GLY A 79 7.60 -2.03 -17.27
C GLY A 79 6.12 -2.10 -17.70
N ALA A 80 5.22 -1.33 -17.09
CA ALA A 80 3.86 -1.17 -17.57
C ALA A 80 3.83 -0.03 -18.58
N GLU A 81 3.92 -0.38 -19.86
CA GLU A 81 3.47 0.48 -20.96
C GLU A 81 2.10 1.04 -20.56
N GLU A 82 2.00 2.36 -20.41
CA GLU A 82 0.70 2.97 -20.16
C GLU A 82 -0.21 2.58 -21.34
N PRO A 83 -1.45 2.11 -21.13
CA PRO A 83 -2.33 1.70 -22.23
C PRO A 83 -2.59 2.84 -23.24
N ASP A 84 -2.40 4.10 -22.85
CA ASP A 84 -2.45 5.28 -23.72
C ASP A 84 -1.18 5.49 -24.57
N ALA A 85 -0.14 4.67 -24.38
CA ALA A 85 1.10 4.68 -25.17
C ALA A 85 1.05 3.73 -26.38
N ALA A 86 0.03 2.86 -26.47
CA ALA A 86 -0.09 1.84 -27.52
C ALA A 86 -0.75 2.32 -28.83
N GLU A 87 -1.15 3.59 -28.93
CA GLU A 87 -1.53 4.20 -30.21
C GLU A 87 -0.28 4.79 -30.89
N GLU A 88 0.51 3.89 -31.46
CA GLU A 88 1.73 4.16 -32.20
C GLU A 88 1.43 5.00 -33.46
N THR A 89 1.91 6.25 -33.46
CA THR A 89 2.24 6.95 -34.71
C THR A 89 3.76 7.10 -34.74
N GLU A 90 4.36 6.65 -35.83
CA GLU A 90 5.79 6.64 -36.10
C GLU A 90 6.43 8.01 -35.85
N GLY A 91 7.39 8.06 -34.93
CA GLY A 91 8.29 9.19 -34.75
C GLY A 91 8.18 9.83 -33.37
N GLU A 92 9.23 9.65 -32.57
CA GLU A 92 9.51 10.22 -31.25
C GLU A 92 8.95 9.45 -30.04
N PRO A 93 9.79 9.08 -29.05
CA PRO A 93 9.31 8.52 -27.80
C PRO A 93 8.43 9.57 -27.12
N ARG A 94 7.13 9.26 -26.97
CA ARG A 94 6.20 10.14 -26.26
C ARG A 94 6.73 10.33 -24.84
N PRO A 95 6.87 11.58 -24.35
CA PRO A 95 7.25 11.78 -22.96
C PRO A 95 6.18 11.14 -22.09
N GLY A 96 6.58 10.26 -21.18
CA GLY A 96 5.68 9.65 -20.21
C GLY A 96 5.00 10.71 -19.32
N ARG A 97 4.01 10.28 -18.54
CA ARG A 97 3.23 11.17 -17.67
C ARG A 97 4.14 12.05 -16.80
N SER A 98 3.87 13.35 -16.78
CA SER A 98 4.61 14.35 -16.00
C SER A 98 4.33 14.25 -14.50
N ALA A 99 5.23 14.80 -13.67
CA ALA A 99 5.03 14.86 -12.22
C ALA A 99 3.73 15.57 -11.81
N ALA A 100 3.34 16.63 -12.54
CA ALA A 100 2.09 17.34 -12.29
C ALA A 100 0.86 16.44 -12.54
N GLU A 101 0.87 15.67 -13.63
CA GLU A 101 -0.21 14.74 -13.96
C GLU A 101 -0.30 13.57 -12.95
N TYR A 102 0.83 13.10 -12.43
CA TYR A 102 0.85 12.13 -11.33
C TYR A 102 0.26 12.71 -10.05
N VAL A 103 0.65 13.92 -9.66
CA VAL A 103 0.10 14.61 -8.49
C VAL A 103 -1.42 14.78 -8.63
N ASP A 104 -1.90 15.27 -9.77
CA ASP A 104 -3.33 15.43 -10.01
C ASP A 104 -4.07 14.07 -10.01
N GLY A 105 -3.41 13.01 -10.50
CA GLY A 105 -3.88 11.62 -10.39
C GLY A 105 -4.04 11.16 -8.95
N TRP A 106 -3.01 11.35 -8.13
CA TRP A 106 -3.03 10.98 -6.71
C TRP A 106 -4.05 11.77 -5.89
N VAL A 107 -4.34 13.02 -6.26
CA VAL A 107 -5.46 13.78 -5.68
C VAL A 107 -6.80 13.14 -6.04
N ARG A 108 -7.02 12.79 -7.31
CA ARG A 108 -8.25 12.12 -7.78
C ARG A 108 -8.45 10.75 -7.14
N GLU A 109 -7.36 9.99 -6.97
CA GLU A 109 -7.37 8.67 -6.35
C GLU A 109 -7.53 8.71 -4.82
N GLY A 110 -7.39 9.91 -4.23
CA GLY A 110 -7.56 10.17 -2.81
C GLY A 110 -6.33 9.80 -1.98
N TYR A 111 -5.13 9.82 -2.57
CA TYR A 111 -3.86 9.64 -1.87
C TYR A 111 -3.35 10.97 -1.31
N LEU A 112 -3.61 12.07 -2.01
CA LEU A 112 -3.32 13.43 -1.56
C LEU A 112 -4.60 14.18 -1.25
N THR A 113 -4.55 15.01 -0.20
CA THR A 113 -5.63 15.93 0.16
C THR A 113 -5.21 17.36 -0.16
N ARG A 114 -6.08 18.07 -0.88
CA ARG A 114 -5.91 19.50 -1.15
C ARG A 114 -6.38 20.33 0.04
N ARG A 115 -5.57 21.28 0.47
CA ARG A 115 -5.85 22.24 1.54
C ARG A 115 -5.74 23.64 0.99
N ASP A 116 -6.91 24.20 0.71
CA ASP A 116 -7.07 25.59 0.35
C ASP A 116 -7.05 26.43 1.64
N ASP A 117 -6.14 27.38 1.72
CA ASP A 117 -6.01 28.31 2.85
C ASP A 117 -6.21 29.73 2.32
N PRO A 118 -7.24 30.47 2.77
CA PRO A 118 -7.52 31.82 2.28
C PRO A 118 -6.40 32.83 2.58
N GLN A 119 -5.47 32.50 3.50
CA GLN A 119 -4.34 33.35 3.88
C GLN A 119 -3.06 33.02 3.11
N ARG A 120 -3.03 31.93 2.32
CA ARG A 120 -1.90 31.58 1.45
C ARG A 120 -2.23 31.83 -0.01
N THR A 121 -1.22 32.28 -0.74
CA THR A 121 -1.29 32.49 -2.20
C THR A 121 -1.40 31.19 -2.99
N GLU A 122 -0.83 30.09 -2.49
CA GLU A 122 -0.80 28.81 -3.18
C GLU A 122 -1.51 27.73 -2.38
N THR A 123 -2.34 26.95 -3.07
CA THR A 123 -2.98 25.76 -2.54
C THR A 123 -1.93 24.75 -2.06
N THR A 124 -2.15 24.22 -0.86
CA THR A 124 -1.25 23.24 -0.26
C THR A 124 -1.81 21.84 -0.35
N PHE A 125 -0.92 20.86 -0.25
CA PHE A 125 -1.22 19.44 -0.35
C PHE A 125 -0.60 18.71 0.81
N GLU A 126 -1.28 17.68 1.29
CA GLU A 126 -0.79 16.79 2.34
C GLU A 126 -1.18 15.34 2.02
N PRO A 127 -0.44 14.34 2.56
CA PRO A 127 -0.88 12.95 2.50
C PRO A 127 -2.28 12.79 3.08
N SER A 128 -3.14 12.06 2.38
CA SER A 128 -4.45 11.69 2.90
C SER A 128 -4.32 10.75 4.11
N PRO A 129 -5.35 10.63 4.97
CA PRO A 129 -5.39 9.61 6.00
C PRO A 129 -5.13 8.20 5.44
N ALA A 130 -5.68 7.90 4.27
CA ALA A 130 -5.49 6.61 3.61
C ALA A 130 -4.03 6.32 3.24
N THR A 131 -3.28 7.34 2.79
CA THR A 131 -1.86 7.22 2.52
C THR A 131 -1.05 7.06 3.80
N ILE A 132 -1.41 7.80 4.84
CA ILE A 132 -0.77 7.67 6.16
C ILE A 132 -0.95 6.24 6.71
N ASP A 133 -2.18 5.71 6.65
CA ASP A 133 -2.49 4.33 7.06
C ASP A 133 -1.72 3.29 6.23
N ALA A 134 -1.62 3.50 4.91
CA ALA A 134 -0.86 2.61 4.02
C ALA A 134 0.64 2.60 4.37
N ILE A 135 1.24 3.78 4.61
CA ILE A 135 2.65 3.90 5.01
C ILE A 135 2.89 3.21 6.36
N GLN A 136 2.03 3.44 7.35
CA GLN A 136 2.13 2.79 8.66
C GLN A 136 1.99 1.26 8.55
N PHE A 137 1.08 0.78 7.70
CA PHE A 137 0.93 -0.64 7.44
C PHE A 137 2.21 -1.25 6.84
N ILE A 138 2.80 -0.64 5.81
CA ILE A 138 4.05 -1.11 5.22
C ILE A 138 5.21 -1.08 6.24
N ALA A 139 5.35 0.01 7.01
CA ALA A 139 6.34 0.11 8.07
C ALA A 139 6.18 -1.03 9.11
N SER A 140 4.93 -1.35 9.46
CA SER A 140 4.66 -2.48 10.35
C SER A 140 5.14 -3.81 9.75
N LEU A 141 5.03 -4.03 8.43
CA LEU A 141 5.54 -5.26 7.80
C LEU A 141 7.07 -5.36 7.87
N GLU A 142 7.77 -4.23 7.83
CA GLU A 142 9.23 -4.17 7.97
C GLU A 142 9.67 -4.45 9.42
N GLU A 143 8.99 -3.86 10.40
CA GLU A 143 9.23 -4.10 11.83
C GLU A 143 8.90 -5.54 12.24
N HIS A 144 7.86 -6.13 11.65
CA HIS A 144 7.47 -7.52 11.87
C HIS A 144 8.25 -8.51 11.01
N ARG A 145 9.34 -8.11 10.34
CA ARG A 145 10.28 -9.05 9.72
C ARG A 145 10.92 -9.87 10.83
N PRO A 146 10.43 -11.08 11.12
CA PRO A 146 10.95 -11.83 12.24
C PRO A 146 12.35 -12.27 11.83
N THR A 147 13.26 -12.22 12.77
CA THR A 147 14.51 -12.98 12.83
C THR A 147 14.20 -14.50 12.86
N THR A 148 13.41 -14.98 11.89
CA THR A 148 12.83 -16.33 11.77
C THR A 148 13.89 -17.41 11.66
N THR A 149 15.14 -17.07 11.35
CA THR A 149 16.22 -18.06 11.30
C THR A 149 16.92 -18.23 12.65
N GLU A 150 16.91 -17.24 13.54
CA GLU A 150 17.68 -17.32 14.79
C GLU A 150 16.92 -18.11 15.86
N SER A 151 15.65 -17.79 16.11
CA SER A 151 14.85 -18.52 17.12
C SER A 151 14.57 -19.98 16.75
N ARG A 152 14.57 -20.35 15.46
CA ARG A 152 14.45 -21.76 15.04
C ARG A 152 15.78 -22.51 15.08
N LEU A 153 16.91 -21.91 14.69
CA LEU A 153 18.22 -22.55 14.84
C LEU A 153 18.58 -22.74 16.31
N THR A 154 18.34 -21.75 17.16
CA THR A 154 18.59 -21.88 18.61
C THR A 154 17.73 -22.99 19.22
N LEU A 155 16.46 -23.11 18.82
CA LEU A 155 15.60 -24.21 19.29
C LEU A 155 16.05 -25.58 18.77
N VAL A 156 16.52 -25.69 17.52
CA VAL A 156 17.03 -26.96 16.97
C VAL A 156 18.36 -27.35 17.60
N VAL A 157 19.27 -26.40 17.84
CA VAL A 157 20.56 -26.65 18.52
C VAL A 157 20.33 -27.09 19.96
N GLN A 158 19.43 -26.43 20.70
CA GLN A 158 19.07 -26.85 22.06
C GLN A 158 18.39 -28.22 22.11
N GLN A 159 17.64 -28.60 21.08
CA GLN A 159 17.08 -29.96 20.96
C GLN A 159 18.16 -31.00 20.64
N PHE A 160 19.17 -30.67 19.83
CA PHE A 160 20.32 -31.54 19.57
C PHE A 160 21.20 -31.73 20.81
N GLU A 161 21.47 -30.67 21.58
CA GLU A 161 22.25 -30.77 22.82
C GLU A 161 21.54 -31.63 23.88
N ARG A 162 20.21 -31.53 23.97
CA ARG A 162 19.41 -32.36 24.89
C ARG A 162 19.43 -33.85 24.51
N LEU A 163 19.32 -34.16 23.22
CA LEU A 163 19.39 -35.54 22.71
C LEU A 163 20.78 -36.15 22.87
N ALA A 164 21.84 -35.36 22.71
CA ALA A 164 23.21 -35.84 22.95
C ALA A 164 23.44 -36.17 24.43
N GLN A 165 22.93 -35.34 25.34
CA GLN A 165 23.07 -35.56 26.79
C GLN A 165 22.27 -36.78 27.29
N GLU A 166 21.10 -37.05 26.68
CA GLU A 166 20.27 -38.21 27.02
C GLU A 166 20.86 -39.55 26.50
N THR A 167 21.72 -39.52 25.48
CA THR A 167 22.32 -40.75 24.89
C THR A 167 23.59 -41.21 25.61
N GLU A 168 24.23 -40.35 26.43
CA GLU A 168 25.47 -40.69 27.17
C GLU A 168 25.22 -41.21 28.59
N THR A 169 23.95 -41.27 29.02
CA THR A 169 23.56 -41.69 30.37
C THR A 169 22.80 -43.03 30.41
N ASP A 170 22.88 -43.85 29.36
CA ASP A 170 22.35 -45.24 29.32
C ASP A 170 23.41 -46.23 28.80
#